data_AF-A0A4V3X8B3-F1
#
_entry.id   AF-A0A4V3X8B3-F1
#
_cell.length_a   1.000
_cell.length_b   1.000
_cell.length_c   1.000
_cell.angle_alpha   90.00
_cell.angle_beta   90.00
_cell.angle_gamma   90.00
#
_symmetry.space_group_name_H-M   'P 1'
#
loop_
_entity.id
_entity.type
_entity.pdbx_description
1 polymer ?
#
loop_
_entity_poly.entity_id
_entity_poly.type
_entity_poly.pdbx_seq_one_letter_code
_entity_poly.pdbx_strand_id
1 'polypeptide(L)' 'MALQLMKINISGTVAVEVDPVLDQFFYVTATPVAPEDTVTIAATDFFGNDGGTVTAFPELNEGNSYVEVYIN' A
#
# COMPACT_ATOMS: atom_id res chain seq x y z
N MET A 1 32.83 15.04 -53.48
CA MET A 1 31.56 14.86 -52.77
C MET A 1 31.86 14.74 -51.28
N ALA A 2 31.27 15.60 -50.46
CA ALA A 2 31.58 15.63 -49.02
C ALA A 2 30.69 14.62 -48.29
N LEU A 3 31.29 13.75 -47.49
CA LEU A 3 30.57 12.83 -46.60
C LEU A 3 30.29 13.55 -45.28
N GLN A 4 29.02 13.57 -44.87
CA GLN A 4 28.58 14.10 -43.58
C GLN A 4 28.29 12.97 -42.61
N LEU A 5 28.82 13.09 -41.40
CA LEU A 5 28.53 12.20 -40.28
C LEU A 5 27.32 12.75 -39.52
N MET A 6 26.20 12.02 -39.51
CA MET A 6 25.05 12.31 -38.66
C MET A 6 25.08 11.41 -37.44
N LYS A 7 25.05 12.01 -36.25
CA LYS A 7 24.90 11.29 -34.98
C LYS A 7 23.41 11.16 -34.66
N ILE A 8 22.91 9.93 -34.64
CA ILE A 8 21.56 9.66 -34.17
C ILE A 8 21.53 9.87 -32.65
N ASN A 9 20.66 10.76 -32.19
CA ASN A 9 20.38 11.00 -30.78
C ASN A 9 18.97 10.48 -30.49
N ILE A 10 18.88 9.44 -29.67
CA ILE A 10 17.62 8.87 -29.20
C ILE A 10 17.64 8.94 -27.68
N SER A 11 16.60 9.52 -27.11
CA SER A 11 16.32 9.47 -25.68
C SER A 11 15.04 8.68 -25.44
N GLY A 12 15.02 7.95 -24.34
CA GLY A 12 13.83 7.26 -23.83
C GLY A 12 13.75 7.49 -22.34
N THR A 13 12.54 7.69 -21.84
CA THR A 13 12.26 7.81 -20.40
C THR A 13 11.42 6.62 -19.98
N VAL A 14 11.76 6.04 -18.84
CA VAL A 14 10.97 4.97 -18.21
C VAL A 14 10.65 5.44 -16.80
N ALA A 15 9.37 5.38 -16.43
CA ALA A 15 8.93 5.55 -15.06
C ALA A 15 8.67 4.16 -14.48
N VAL A 16 9.17 3.91 -13.28
CA VAL A 16 8.95 2.66 -12.54
C VAL A 16 8.58 3.03 -11.12
N GLU A 17 7.42 2.57 -10.66
CA GLU A 17 7.00 2.67 -9.27
C GLU A 17 7.77 1.59 -8.49
N VAL A 18 8.59 1.98 -7.52
CA VAL A 18 9.51 1.05 -6.83
C VAL A 18 9.18 0.81 -5.37
N ASP A 19 8.28 1.59 -4.78
CA ASP A 19 8.03 1.55 -3.34
C ASP A 19 6.58 1.16 -3.04
N PRO A 20 6.33 0.13 -2.22
CA PRO A 20 5.02 -0.06 -1.60
C PRO A 20 4.81 1.02 -0.53
N VAL A 21 3.69 1.72 -0.57
CA VAL A 21 3.26 2.59 0.53
C VAL A 21 2.79 1.71 1.68
N LEU A 22 3.42 1.85 2.85
CA LEU A 22 3.08 1.07 4.04
C LEU A 22 2.11 1.85 4.94
N ASP A 23 0.86 1.41 4.98
CA ASP A 23 -0.11 1.85 5.97
C ASP A 23 -0.32 0.77 7.04
N GLN A 24 -0.15 1.14 8.31
CA GLN A 24 -0.40 0.25 9.44
C GLN A 24 -1.69 0.66 10.14
N PHE A 25 -2.49 -0.34 10.50
CA PHE A 25 -3.77 -0.18 11.14
C PHE A 25 -3.81 -1.01 12.41
N PHE A 26 -4.15 -0.38 13.53
CA PHE A 26 -4.17 -1.03 14.83
C PHE A 26 -5.59 -1.15 15.35
N TYR A 27 -5.99 -2.36 15.75
CA TYR A 27 -7.25 -2.63 16.43
C TYR A 27 -6.98 -3.27 17.80
N VAL A 28 -7.66 -2.77 18.84
CA VAL A 28 -7.56 -3.30 20.19
C VAL A 28 -8.90 -3.92 20.57
N THR A 29 -8.91 -5.23 20.79
CA THR A 29 -10.10 -5.92 21.28
C THR A 29 -10.26 -5.72 22.80
N ALA A 30 -11.48 -5.42 23.24
CA ALA A 30 -11.81 -5.30 24.67
C ALA A 30 -12.02 -6.66 25.36
N THR A 31 -12.30 -7.71 24.58
CA THR A 31 -12.62 -9.05 25.09
C THR A 31 -11.83 -10.13 24.35
N PRO A 32 -11.39 -11.20 25.05
CA PRO A 32 -10.78 -12.34 24.38
C PRO A 32 -11.73 -12.94 23.35
N VAL A 33 -11.19 -13.28 22.18
CA VAL A 33 -11.92 -13.98 21.11
C VAL A 33 -11.68 -15.48 21.29
N ALA A 34 -12.75 -16.28 21.31
CA ALA A 34 -12.60 -17.73 21.41
C ALA A 34 -12.05 -18.30 20.09
N PRO A 35 -11.34 -19.44 20.12
CA PRO A 35 -10.93 -20.11 18.89
C PRO A 35 -12.15 -20.42 18.01
N GLU A 36 -11.96 -20.28 16.70
CA GLU A 36 -12.98 -20.56 15.66
C GLU A 36 -14.15 -19.55 15.59
N ASP A 37 -14.19 -18.53 16.44
CA ASP A 37 -15.14 -17.44 16.30
C ASP A 37 -14.78 -16.51 15.14
N THR A 38 -15.81 -15.97 14.49
CA THR A 38 -15.65 -14.94 13.46
C THR A 38 -15.73 -13.56 14.11
N VAL A 39 -14.69 -12.74 13.92
CA VAL A 39 -14.66 -11.34 14.36
C VAL A 39 -14.83 -10.44 13.14
N THR A 40 -15.86 -9.60 13.16
CA THR A 40 -16.03 -8.52 12.19
C THR A 40 -15.57 -7.23 12.85
N ILE A 41 -14.54 -6.60 12.28
CA ILE A 41 -13.97 -5.34 12.76
C ILE A 41 -14.29 -4.28 11.70
N ALA A 42 -14.90 -3.16 12.10
CA ALA A 42 -15.15 -2.08 11.16
C ALA A 42 -13.86 -1.30 10.90
N ALA A 43 -13.72 -0.73 9.70
CA ALA A 43 -12.58 0.13 9.38
C ALA A 43 -12.44 1.31 10.37
N THR A 44 -13.57 1.78 10.92
CA THR A 44 -13.63 2.84 11.94
C THR A 44 -13.02 2.50 13.28
N ASP A 45 -12.84 1.21 13.55
CA ASP A 45 -12.29 0.73 14.81
C ASP A 45 -10.75 0.68 14.79
N PHE A 46 -10.15 0.95 13.63
CA PHE A 46 -8.71 1.02 13.48
C PHE A 46 -8.16 2.42 13.73
N PHE A 47 -6.98 2.45 14.34
CA PHE A 47 -6.13 3.63 14.40
C PHE A 47 -5.12 3.62 13.27
N GLY A 48 -4.97 4.76 12.58
CA GLY A 48 -3.97 4.94 11.52
C GLY A 48 -2.58 5.22 12.08
N ASN A 49 -1.61 5.37 11.18
CA ASN A 49 -0.20 5.66 11.50
C ASN A 49 0.00 6.94 12.35
N ASP A 50 -0.91 7.90 12.27
CA ASP A 50 -0.91 9.16 13.02
C ASP A 50 -1.69 9.08 14.34
N GLY A 51 -2.24 7.91 14.68
CA GLY A 51 -3.13 7.70 15.83
C GLY A 51 -4.55 8.24 15.61
N GLY A 52 -4.88 8.71 14.41
CA GLY A 52 -6.21 9.15 14.02
C GLY A 52 -7.18 7.98 13.79
N THR A 53 -8.48 8.29 13.77
CA THR A 53 -9.51 7.31 13.42
C THR A 53 -9.53 7.09 11.91
N VAL A 54 -9.53 5.84 11.49
CA VAL A 54 -9.60 5.44 10.07
C VAL A 54 -11.05 5.51 9.60
N THR A 55 -11.32 6.08 8.43
CA THR A 55 -12.70 6.15 7.90
C THR A 55 -12.99 5.08 6.86
N ALA A 56 -11.96 4.68 6.11
CA ALA A 56 -11.99 3.60 5.13
C ALA A 56 -10.57 3.04 4.94
N PHE A 57 -10.48 1.78 4.51
CA PHE A 57 -9.21 1.22 4.05
C PHE A 57 -8.80 1.82 2.69
N PRO A 58 -7.49 1.95 2.42
CA PRO A 58 -7.00 2.41 1.13
C PRO A 58 -7.35 1.41 0.02
N GLU A 59 -7.57 1.93 -1.18
CA GLU A 59 -7.70 1.10 -2.38
C GLU A 59 -6.33 0.50 -2.72
N LEU A 60 -6.28 -0.83 -2.87
CA LEU A 60 -5.05 -1.53 -3.21
C LEU A 60 -4.82 -1.44 -4.71
N ASN A 61 -3.70 -0.83 -5.11
CA ASN A 61 -3.31 -0.78 -6.51
C ASN A 61 -2.93 -2.20 -6.99
N GLU A 62 -3.38 -2.56 -8.20
CA GLU A 62 -3.02 -3.84 -8.81
C GLU A 62 -1.49 -3.98 -8.93
N GLY A 63 -0.95 -5.06 -8.37
CA GLY A 63 0.44 -5.48 -8.58
C GLY A 63 1.49 -4.91 -7.61
N ASN A 64 1.16 -3.96 -6.72
CA ASN A 64 2.12 -3.43 -5.74
C ASN A 64 1.49 -2.96 -4.41
N SER A 65 0.41 -3.61 -3.97
CA SER A 65 -0.24 -3.27 -2.70
C SER A 65 -0.65 -4.54 -1.96
N TYR A 66 -0.39 -4.56 -0.65
CA TYR A 66 -0.78 -5.65 0.25
C TYR A 66 -1.22 -5.05 1.60
N VAL A 67 -2.09 -5.75 2.32
CA VAL A 67 -2.48 -5.40 3.69
C VAL A 67 -2.06 -6.54 4.60
N GLU A 68 -1.22 -6.23 5.59
CA GLU A 68 -0.87 -7.15 6.67
C GLU A 68 -1.65 -6.78 7.92
N VAL A 69 -2.51 -7.69 8.37
CA VAL A 69 -3.28 -7.53 9.61
C VAL A 69 -2.61 -8.32 10.71
N TYR A 70 -2.09 -7.63 11.72
CA TYR A 70 -1.55 -8.24 12.93
C TYR A 70 -2.60 -8.19 14.03
N ILE A 71 -3.07 -9.36 14.45
CA ILE A 71 -3.98 -9.53 15.60
C ILE A 71 -3.16 -10.17 16.71
N ASN A 72 -3.08 -9.51 17.87
CA ASN A 72 -2.43 -10.04 19.08
C ASN A 72 -3.48 -10.52 20.07
#